data_AF-A0A524IT50-F1
#
_entry.id   AF-A0A524IT50-F1
#
_cell.length_a   1.000
_cell.length_b   1.000
_cell.length_c   1.000
_cell.angle_alpha   90.00
_cell.angle_beta   90.00
_cell.angle_gamma   90.00
#
_symmetry.space_group_name_H-M   'P 1'
#
loop_
_entity.id
_entity.type
_entity.pdbx_description
1 polymer ?
#
loop_
_entity_poly.entity_id
_entity_poly.type
_entity_poly.pdbx_seq_one_letter_code
_entity_poly.pdbx_strand_id
1 'polypeptide(L)'
;MTACIEVVFNLPVNRGFLYLYPDTETDPTGRRVKAPLGRRTLTGCVVNCFPDNPEPDLELKPIDKFIDKEPIIGRELIELAEWMSRLYLCSLGEALSSCLPGGIRETAAEMPDFFPEDPSGPVIPSVFQREAVKTILSGDDGWFYLYGVTGSGKTEVFLTCAEQVLKEGKSVIYLVPEIALTHQVLNTIQQRFGSRAAVIHSSLTPSRKLAEWQRIRRGEATIIIGARSAVFAPVASLG
;
A
#
# COMPACT_ATOMS: atom_id res chain seq x y z
N MET A 1 -16.37 23.79 21.43
CA MET A 1 -15.63 23.42 20.21
C MET A 1 -15.71 21.91 20.15
N THR A 2 -16.42 21.37 19.18
CA THR A 2 -16.64 19.93 19.06
C THR A 2 -15.89 19.49 17.81
N ALA A 3 -14.80 18.76 18.00
CA ALA A 3 -14.03 18.22 16.89
C ALA A 3 -14.91 17.32 16.01
N CYS A 4 -14.69 17.38 14.70
CA CYS A 4 -15.42 16.55 13.75
C CYS A 4 -14.49 16.02 12.66
N ILE A 5 -14.92 14.92 12.05
CA ILE A 5 -14.18 14.25 10.99
C ILE A 5 -14.97 14.25 9.70
N GLU A 6 -14.25 14.34 8.59
CA GLU A 6 -14.81 14.14 7.25
C GLU A 6 -14.66 12.68 6.85
N VAL A 7 -15.79 12.05 6.55
CA VAL A 7 -15.87 10.63 6.16
C VAL A 7 -16.36 10.53 4.73
N VAL A 8 -15.63 9.77 3.90
CA VAL A 8 -16.08 9.35 2.56
C VAL A 8 -16.49 7.89 2.57
N PHE A 9 -17.51 7.56 1.78
CA PHE A 9 -18.05 6.21 1.67
C PHE A 9 -17.87 5.67 0.26
N ASN A 10 -17.81 4.34 0.11
CA ASN A 10 -17.83 3.68 -1.20
C ASN A 10 -19.20 3.80 -1.87
N LEU A 11 -19.51 5.00 -2.36
CA LEU A 11 -20.76 5.38 -2.99
C LEU A 11 -20.44 6.35 -4.13
N PRO A 12 -21.22 6.37 -5.22
CA PRO A 12 -21.03 7.29 -6.34
C PRO A 12 -21.50 8.71 -6.00
N VAL A 13 -20.98 9.28 -4.91
CA VAL A 13 -21.29 10.62 -4.41
C VAL A 13 -19.98 11.35 -4.14
N ASN A 14 -19.72 12.40 -4.91
CA ASN A 14 -18.49 13.18 -4.79
C ASN A 14 -18.58 14.22 -3.67
N ARG A 15 -18.75 13.76 -2.43
CA ARG A 15 -18.76 14.61 -1.23
C ARG A 15 -18.32 13.85 0.02
N GLY A 16 -17.68 14.54 0.95
CA GLY A 16 -17.49 14.07 2.32
C GLY A 16 -18.72 14.30 3.19
N PHE A 17 -18.76 13.60 4.31
CA PHE A 17 -19.82 13.70 5.30
C PHE A 17 -19.19 13.96 6.67
N LEU A 18 -19.67 14.99 7.36
CA LEU A 18 -19.17 15.37 8.68
C LEU A 18 -19.82 14.52 9.77
N TYR A 19 -18.99 14.03 10.69
CA TYR A 19 -19.44 13.29 11.87
C TYR A 19 -18.71 13.74 13.12
N LEU A 20 -19.39 13.65 14.26
CA LEU A 20 -18.75 13.75 15.56
C LEU A 20 -18.00 12.46 15.86
N TYR A 21 -16.88 12.57 16.57
CA TYR A 21 -16.13 11.42 17.08
C TYR A 21 -15.70 11.69 18.53
N PRO A 22 -15.33 10.65 19.30
CA PRO A 22 -14.85 10.84 20.67
C PRO A 22 -13.56 11.68 20.64
N ASP A 23 -13.60 12.86 21.29
CA ASP A 23 -12.55 13.89 21.34
C ASP A 23 -11.31 13.46 22.17
N THR A 24 -10.89 12.21 22.04
CA THR A 24 -9.81 11.58 22.81
C THR A 24 -8.75 10.92 21.94
N GLU A 25 -8.94 10.97 20.62
CA GLU A 25 -8.05 10.33 19.65
C GLU A 25 -7.12 11.39 19.03
N THR A 26 -5.82 11.10 18.93
CA THR A 26 -4.92 11.79 18.00
C THR A 26 -5.51 11.73 16.58
N ASP A 27 -5.23 12.74 15.74
CA ASP A 27 -5.77 12.87 14.37
C ASP A 27 -6.18 11.52 13.73
N PRO A 28 -7.49 11.23 13.64
CA PRO A 28 -7.99 9.93 13.18
C PRO A 28 -7.98 9.78 11.66
N THR A 29 -7.44 10.77 10.93
CA THR A 29 -7.31 10.72 9.46
C THR A 29 -6.66 9.42 9.02
N GLY A 30 -7.25 8.80 8.01
CA GLY A 30 -6.79 7.53 7.45
C GLY A 30 -7.26 6.27 8.19
N ARG A 31 -8.16 6.40 9.17
CA ARG A 31 -8.86 5.24 9.77
C ARG A 31 -10.17 4.97 9.07
N ARG A 32 -10.62 3.72 9.10
CA ARG A 32 -11.99 3.37 8.71
C ARG A 32 -12.92 3.45 9.91
N VAL A 33 -14.16 3.86 9.65
CA VAL A 33 -15.23 4.00 10.64
C VAL A 33 -16.48 3.27 10.18
N LYS A 34 -17.29 2.82 11.15
CA LYS A 34 -18.71 2.55 10.94
C LYS A 34 -19.48 3.82 11.29
N ALA A 35 -20.30 4.32 10.36
CA ALA A 35 -21.08 5.54 10.56
C ALA A 35 -22.47 5.43 9.92
N PRO A 36 -23.49 6.09 10.50
CA PRO A 36 -24.85 6.06 9.98
C PRO A 36 -25.00 6.99 8.76
N LEU A 37 -25.55 6.47 7.66
CA LEU A 37 -25.93 7.23 6.47
C LEU A 37 -27.38 6.90 6.09
N GLY A 38 -28.27 7.87 6.32
CA GLY A 38 -29.72 7.67 6.17
C GLY A 38 -30.23 6.60 7.14
N ARG A 39 -30.74 5.48 6.61
CA ARG A 39 -31.26 4.34 7.40
C ARG A 39 -30.27 3.18 7.54
N ARG A 40 -29.05 3.30 6.99
CA ARG A 40 -28.04 2.23 6.97
C ARG A 40 -26.81 2.67 7.74
N THR A 41 -26.04 1.72 8.24
CA THR A 41 -24.67 1.95 8.72
C THR A 41 -23.70 1.45 7.65
N LEU A 42 -22.76 2.29 7.24
CA LEU A 42 -21.76 1.97 6.22
C LEU A 42 -20.35 2.01 6.81
N THR A 43 -19.41 1.37 6.11
CA THR A 43 -17.99 1.57 6.35
C THR A 43 -17.52 2.75 5.51
N GLY A 44 -16.91 3.75 6.15
CA GLY A 44 -16.30 4.90 5.48
C GLY A 44 -14.84 5.06 5.89
N CYS A 45 -14.11 5.92 5.18
CA CYS A 45 -12.73 6.30 5.47
C CYS A 45 -12.70 7.75 5.94
N VAL A 46 -11.98 8.02 7.03
CA VAL A 46 -11.71 9.38 7.48
C VAL A 46 -10.65 9.99 6.57
N VAL A 47 -10.97 11.10 5.92
CA VAL A 47 -10.06 11.81 5.01
C VAL A 47 -9.56 13.13 5.58
N ASN A 48 -10.26 13.67 6.57
CA ASN A 48 -9.88 14.92 7.23
C ASN A 48 -10.40 14.98 8.67
N CYS A 49 -9.74 15.79 9.49
CA CYS A 49 -10.13 16.09 10.86
C CYS A 49 -10.12 17.60 11.09
N PHE A 50 -11.19 18.13 11.66
CA PHE A 50 -11.34 19.54 11.97
C PHE A 50 -11.42 19.75 13.48
N PRO A 51 -10.67 20.73 14.03
CA PRO A 51 -10.77 21.08 15.46
C PRO A 51 -12.15 21.66 15.82
N ASP A 52 -12.82 22.27 14.85
CA ASP A 52 -14.13 22.88 14.97
C ASP A 52 -15.03 22.43 13.81
N ASN A 53 -16.33 22.29 14.08
CA ASN A 53 -17.31 21.99 13.04
C ASN A 53 -17.34 23.11 11.98
N PRO A 54 -16.95 22.83 10.73
CA PRO A 54 -16.96 23.83 9.66
C PRO A 54 -18.38 24.21 9.21
N GLU A 55 -19.39 23.41 9.56
CA GLU A 55 -20.81 23.65 9.27
C GLU A 55 -21.61 23.76 10.59
N PRO A 56 -21.51 24.88 11.33
CA PRO A 56 -22.07 25.03 12.67
C PRO A 56 -23.61 24.91 12.71
N ASP A 57 -24.29 25.21 11.60
CA ASP A 57 -25.75 25.10 11.48
C ASP A 57 -26.22 23.66 11.24
N LEU A 58 -25.31 22.72 10.96
CA LEU A 58 -25.63 21.33 10.68
C LEU A 58 -25.57 20.51 11.99
N GLU A 59 -26.68 19.85 12.34
CA GLU A 59 -26.69 18.89 13.43
C GLU A 59 -25.95 17.61 13.02
N LEU A 60 -24.75 17.44 13.57
CA LEU A 60 -23.87 16.30 13.26
C LEU A 60 -24.24 15.06 14.07
N LYS A 61 -24.28 13.90 13.39
CA LYS A 61 -24.39 12.61 14.06
C LYS A 61 -23.01 12.11 14.51
N PRO A 62 -22.91 11.35 15.61
CA PRO A 62 -21.69 10.65 15.94
C PRO A 62 -21.45 9.46 14.99
N ILE A 63 -20.19 9.07 14.83
CA ILE A 63 -19.84 7.75 14.29
C ILE A 63 -20.29 6.63 15.25
N ASP A 64 -20.52 5.42 14.72
CA ASP A 64 -20.85 4.26 15.56
C ASP A 64 -19.58 3.74 16.25
N LYS A 65 -18.47 3.59 15.50
CA LYS A 65 -17.16 3.18 16.00
C LYS A 65 -16.05 3.30 14.95
N PHE A 66 -14.81 3.42 15.41
CA PHE A 66 -13.64 3.12 14.58
C PHE A 66 -13.51 1.60 14.32
N ILE A 67 -13.11 1.24 13.11
CA ILE A 67 -12.82 -0.15 12.73
C ILE A 67 -11.36 -0.48 13.02
N ASP A 68 -10.46 0.44 12.64
CA ASP A 68 -9.01 0.27 12.78
C ASP A 68 -8.54 0.92 14.08
N LYS A 69 -7.53 0.34 14.73
CA LYS A 69 -6.88 0.94 15.91
C LYS A 69 -5.97 2.11 15.54
N GLU A 70 -5.34 2.04 14.37
CA GLU A 70 -4.37 3.02 13.87
C GLU A 70 -4.69 3.35 12.40
N PRO A 71 -4.35 4.55 11.89
CA PRO A 71 -4.54 4.93 10.48
C PRO A 71 -3.92 3.93 9.50
N ILE A 72 -4.73 3.26 8.69
CA ILE A 72 -4.24 2.30 7.67
C ILE A 72 -4.03 2.97 6.31
N ILE A 73 -4.51 4.21 6.15
CA ILE A 73 -4.42 5.01 4.93
C ILE A 73 -3.50 6.19 5.24
N GLY A 74 -2.37 6.29 4.52
CA GLY A 74 -1.49 7.46 4.60
C GLY A 74 -2.06 8.66 3.85
N ARG A 75 -1.52 9.85 4.12
CA ARG A 75 -1.92 11.08 3.41
C ARG A 75 -1.60 11.00 1.92
N GLU A 76 -0.46 10.42 1.57
CA GLU A 76 -0.01 10.21 0.19
C GLU A 76 -1.00 9.33 -0.59
N LEU A 77 -1.58 8.32 0.08
CA LEU A 77 -2.60 7.46 -0.54
C LEU A 77 -3.94 8.19 -0.72
N ILE A 78 -4.30 9.09 0.21
CA ILE A 78 -5.47 9.96 0.05
C ILE A 78 -5.27 10.90 -1.15
N GLU A 79 -4.12 11.56 -1.25
CA GLU A 79 -3.78 12.44 -2.37
C GLU A 79 -3.76 11.69 -3.71
N LEU A 80 -3.22 10.47 -3.74
CA LEU A 80 -3.27 9.59 -4.91
C LEU A 80 -4.72 9.25 -5.27
N ALA A 81 -5.54 8.88 -4.29
CA ALA A 81 -6.95 8.55 -4.53
C ALA A 81 -7.77 9.76 -4.99
N GLU A 82 -7.44 10.97 -4.53
CA GLU A 82 -8.02 12.22 -5.05
C GLU A 82 -7.61 12.51 -6.49
N TRP A 83 -6.33 12.27 -6.84
CA TRP A 83 -5.89 12.37 -8.22
C TRP A 83 -6.60 11.33 -9.11
N MET A 84 -6.71 10.09 -8.65
CA MET A 84 -7.42 9.02 -9.34
C MET A 84 -8.91 9.33 -9.51
N SER A 85 -9.57 9.88 -8.49
CA SER A 85 -11.00 10.18 -8.55
C SER A 85 -11.29 11.23 -9.62
N ARG A 86 -10.43 12.25 -9.75
CA ARG A 86 -10.48 13.24 -10.83
C ARG A 86 -10.20 12.63 -12.19
N LEU A 87 -9.18 11.78 -12.30
CA LEU A 87 -8.77 11.17 -13.57
C LEU A 87 -9.83 10.17 -14.10
N TYR A 88 -10.37 9.34 -13.22
CA TYR A 88 -11.28 8.25 -13.57
C TYR A 88 -12.76 8.59 -13.35
N LEU A 89 -13.07 9.85 -13.01
CA LEU A 89 -14.43 10.38 -12.85
C LEU A 89 -15.29 9.55 -11.87
N CYS A 90 -14.69 9.14 -10.75
CA CYS A 90 -15.39 8.46 -9.65
C CYS A 90 -15.32 9.30 -8.37
N SER A 91 -16.05 8.90 -7.32
CA SER A 91 -15.94 9.56 -6.03
C SER A 91 -14.62 9.22 -5.33
N LEU A 92 -14.15 10.11 -4.44
CA LEU A 92 -13.00 9.82 -3.58
C LEU A 92 -13.20 8.53 -2.77
N GLY A 93 -14.42 8.27 -2.30
CA GLY A 93 -14.73 7.07 -1.53
C GLY A 93 -14.63 5.78 -2.34
N GLU A 94 -15.04 5.77 -3.61
CA GLU A 94 -14.83 4.64 -4.53
C GLU A 94 -13.35 4.44 -4.87
N ALA A 95 -12.62 5.54 -5.10
CA ALA A 95 -11.18 5.49 -5.38
C ALA A 95 -10.39 4.91 -4.18
N LEU A 96 -10.61 5.44 -2.98
CA LEU A 96 -9.98 4.93 -1.76
C LEU A 96 -10.36 3.48 -1.49
N SER A 97 -11.64 3.12 -1.61
CA SER A 97 -12.09 1.75 -1.35
C SER A 97 -11.46 0.74 -2.32
N SER A 98 -11.09 1.18 -3.53
CA SER A 98 -10.41 0.36 -4.53
C SER A 98 -8.91 0.16 -4.23
N CYS A 99 -8.31 1.10 -3.49
CA CYS A 99 -6.90 1.03 -3.07
C CYS A 99 -6.69 0.09 -1.87
N LEU A 100 -7.70 -0.04 -1.00
CA LEU A 100 -7.55 -0.68 0.30
C LEU A 100 -7.77 -2.20 0.29
N PRO A 101 -7.08 -2.93 1.18
CA PRO A 101 -7.41 -4.34 1.41
C PRO A 101 -8.78 -4.42 2.11
N GLY A 102 -9.74 -5.13 1.50
CA GLY A 102 -11.11 -5.32 2.05
C GLY A 102 -11.23 -6.12 3.36
N GLY A 103 -10.13 -6.34 4.09
CA GLY A 103 -10.10 -7.10 5.35
C GLY A 103 -10.52 -6.26 6.56
N ILE A 104 -11.25 -6.88 7.50
CA ILE A 104 -11.71 -6.24 8.76
C ILE A 104 -10.80 -6.60 9.95
N ARG A 105 -10.13 -7.76 9.90
CA ARG A 105 -9.25 -8.25 10.97
C ARG A 105 -7.91 -8.71 10.39
N GLU A 106 -6.83 -8.34 11.06
CA GLU A 106 -5.50 -8.90 10.84
C GLU A 106 -5.52 -10.38 11.24
N THR A 107 -4.97 -11.24 10.40
CA THR A 107 -4.46 -12.55 10.81
C THR A 107 -2.94 -12.46 10.85
N ALA A 108 -2.27 -13.35 11.58
CA ALA A 108 -0.82 -13.45 11.45
C ALA A 108 -0.47 -13.65 9.96
N ALA A 109 0.48 -12.88 9.45
CA ALA A 109 1.05 -13.13 8.14
C ALA A 109 1.81 -14.45 8.23
N GLU A 110 1.20 -15.53 7.75
CA GLU A 110 1.89 -16.80 7.58
C GLU A 110 2.83 -16.66 6.40
N MET A 111 4.14 -16.70 6.67
CA MET A 111 5.10 -17.02 5.62
C MET A 111 4.79 -18.43 5.14
N PRO A 112 4.65 -18.69 3.83
CA PRO A 112 4.43 -20.06 3.37
C PRO A 112 5.58 -20.95 3.85
N ASP A 113 5.24 -22.06 4.51
CA ASP A 113 6.16 -23.00 5.18
C ASP A 113 7.12 -23.76 4.23
N PHE A 114 7.05 -23.55 2.92
CA PHE A 114 7.74 -24.41 1.95
C PHE A 114 8.88 -23.67 1.25
N PHE A 115 10.10 -23.94 1.73
CA PHE A 115 11.35 -23.54 1.09
C PHE A 115 12.04 -24.77 0.50
N PRO A 116 11.89 -25.06 -0.80
CA PRO A 116 12.95 -25.78 -1.48
C PRO A 116 14.19 -24.87 -1.45
N GLU A 117 15.30 -25.36 -0.90
CA GLU A 117 16.61 -24.77 -1.15
C GLU A 117 16.81 -24.75 -2.67
N ASP A 118 16.91 -23.56 -3.26
CA ASP A 118 17.40 -23.43 -4.63
C ASP A 118 18.94 -23.42 -4.51
N PRO A 119 19.66 -24.38 -5.11
CA PRO A 119 21.12 -24.48 -5.03
C PRO A 119 21.85 -23.38 -5.82
N SER A 120 21.14 -22.41 -6.40
CA SER A 120 21.78 -21.28 -7.07
C SER A 120 22.51 -20.40 -6.06
N GLY A 121 23.82 -20.63 -5.96
CA GLY A 121 24.75 -19.76 -5.24
C GLY A 121 24.70 -18.31 -5.77
N PRO A 122 25.46 -17.40 -5.13
CA PRO A 122 25.39 -15.98 -5.43
C PRO A 122 25.54 -15.72 -6.93
N VAL A 123 24.51 -15.12 -7.54
CA VAL A 123 24.51 -14.77 -8.96
C VAL A 123 25.52 -13.64 -9.16
N ILE A 124 26.63 -13.93 -9.83
CA ILE A 124 27.65 -12.92 -10.16
C ILE A 124 27.17 -12.12 -11.37
N PRO A 125 26.90 -10.81 -11.26
CA PRO A 125 26.38 -10.05 -12.39
C PRO A 125 27.43 -9.91 -13.49
N SER A 126 27.00 -9.99 -14.74
CA SER A 126 27.85 -9.74 -15.91
C SER A 126 28.34 -8.27 -15.95
N VAL A 127 29.33 -7.98 -16.79
CA VAL A 127 29.84 -6.61 -16.97
C VAL A 127 28.71 -5.65 -17.36
N PHE A 128 27.86 -6.04 -18.31
CA PHE A 128 26.72 -5.24 -18.75
C PHE A 128 25.67 -5.03 -17.66
N GLN A 129 25.44 -6.05 -16.81
CA GLN A 129 24.52 -5.92 -15.69
C GLN A 129 25.06 -4.96 -14.62
N ARG A 130 26.35 -5.04 -14.30
CA ARG A 130 27.00 -4.10 -13.37
C ARG A 130 26.95 -2.66 -13.88
N GLU A 131 27.19 -2.47 -15.17
CA GLU A 131 27.09 -1.16 -15.81
C GLU A 131 25.65 -0.62 -15.74
N ALA A 132 24.64 -1.44 -16.07
CA ALA A 132 23.25 -1.05 -15.96
C ALA A 132 22.85 -0.66 -14.51
N VAL A 133 23.25 -1.47 -13.51
CA VAL A 133 23.02 -1.15 -12.09
C VAL A 133 23.67 0.18 -11.72
N LYS A 134 24.93 0.39 -12.12
CA LYS A 134 25.63 1.64 -11.85
C LYS A 134 24.91 2.84 -12.46
N THR A 135 24.48 2.74 -13.71
CA THR A 135 23.76 3.82 -14.41
C THR A 135 22.43 4.13 -13.73
N ILE A 136 21.67 3.11 -13.33
CA ILE A 136 20.39 3.29 -12.64
C ILE A 136 20.60 3.98 -11.28
N LEU A 137 21.58 3.52 -10.48
CA LEU A 137 21.82 4.04 -9.13
C LEU A 137 22.49 5.42 -9.10
N SER A 138 23.08 5.87 -10.21
CA SER A 138 23.76 7.18 -10.29
C SER A 138 23.05 8.21 -11.14
N GLY A 139 21.98 7.85 -11.84
CA GLY A 139 21.28 8.79 -12.72
C GLY A 139 20.27 9.66 -11.97
N ASP A 140 20.25 10.94 -12.33
CA ASP A 140 19.41 11.95 -11.70
C ASP A 140 17.95 11.98 -12.22
N ASP A 141 17.70 11.41 -13.40
CA ASP A 141 16.45 11.59 -14.17
C ASP A 141 15.28 10.63 -13.83
N GLY A 142 15.42 9.81 -12.78
CA GLY A 142 14.30 9.08 -12.14
C GLY A 142 13.59 7.99 -12.96
N TRP A 143 13.89 7.80 -14.25
CA TRP A 143 13.24 6.80 -15.10
C TRP A 143 14.23 6.12 -16.04
N PHE A 144 14.24 4.78 -16.04
CA PHE A 144 15.14 3.98 -16.87
C PHE A 144 14.40 2.89 -17.62
N TYR A 145 14.81 2.63 -18.85
CA TYR A 145 14.34 1.50 -19.64
C TYR A 145 15.47 0.47 -19.83
N LEU A 146 15.35 -0.68 -19.17
CA LEU A 146 16.29 -1.78 -19.30
C LEU A 146 15.89 -2.73 -20.43
N TYR A 147 16.50 -2.56 -21.60
CA TYR A 147 16.30 -3.46 -22.73
C TYR A 147 17.12 -4.74 -22.62
N GLY A 148 16.51 -5.88 -22.96
CA GLY A 148 17.21 -7.16 -23.09
C GLY A 148 16.25 -8.31 -23.39
N VAL A 149 16.70 -9.32 -24.13
CA VAL A 149 15.90 -10.53 -24.42
C VAL A 149 15.59 -11.32 -23.15
N THR A 150 14.60 -12.22 -23.18
CA THR A 150 14.35 -13.15 -22.07
C THR A 150 15.60 -13.97 -21.77
N GLY A 151 15.89 -14.23 -20.49
CA GLY A 151 17.11 -14.95 -20.08
C GLY A 151 18.40 -14.12 -20.02
N SER A 152 18.40 -12.85 -20.45
CA SER A 152 19.56 -11.94 -20.31
C SER A 152 19.85 -11.49 -18.86
N GLY A 153 19.04 -11.94 -17.89
CA GLY A 153 19.21 -11.62 -16.47
C GLY A 153 18.73 -10.22 -16.05
N LYS A 154 17.74 -9.63 -16.75
CA LYS A 154 17.10 -8.36 -16.34
C LYS A 154 16.60 -8.38 -14.90
N THR A 155 16.00 -9.49 -14.48
CA THR A 155 15.55 -9.69 -13.09
C THR A 155 16.69 -9.46 -12.11
N GLU A 156 17.90 -9.94 -12.41
CA GLU A 156 19.05 -9.77 -11.52
C GLU A 156 19.46 -8.30 -11.39
N VAL A 157 19.39 -7.53 -12.49
CA VAL A 157 19.62 -6.08 -12.46
C VAL A 157 18.62 -5.39 -11.54
N PHE A 158 17.32 -5.70 -11.67
CA PHE A 158 16.28 -5.11 -10.82
C PHE A 158 16.46 -5.47 -9.34
N LEU A 159 16.69 -6.74 -9.03
CA LEU A 159 16.87 -7.19 -7.65
C LEU A 159 18.16 -6.66 -7.02
N THR A 160 19.22 -6.47 -7.81
CA THR A 160 20.47 -5.85 -7.35
C THR A 160 20.28 -4.35 -7.07
N CYS A 161 19.57 -3.63 -7.94
CA CYS A 161 19.22 -2.23 -7.67
C CYS A 161 18.39 -2.11 -6.39
N ALA A 162 17.36 -2.96 -6.25
CA ALA A 162 16.54 -3.00 -5.05
C ALA A 162 17.38 -3.25 -3.80
N GLU A 163 18.32 -4.19 -3.83
CA GLU A 163 19.20 -4.47 -2.70
C GLU A 163 20.06 -3.26 -2.28
N GLN A 164 20.54 -2.46 -3.24
CA GLN A 164 21.30 -1.25 -2.92
C GLN A 164 20.41 -0.15 -2.33
N VAL A 165 19.23 0.07 -2.90
CA VAL A 165 18.22 1.00 -2.34
C VAL A 165 17.85 0.61 -0.90
N LEU A 166 17.65 -0.69 -0.66
CA LEU A 166 17.36 -1.24 0.66
C LEU A 166 18.51 -1.09 1.66
N LYS A 167 19.78 -0.98 1.20
CA LYS A 167 20.96 -0.71 2.04
C LYS A 167 21.06 0.76 2.44
N GLU A 168 20.48 1.67 1.67
CA GLU A 168 20.35 3.08 2.00
C GLU A 168 19.20 3.36 3.00
N GLY A 169 18.49 2.33 3.46
CA GLY A 169 17.36 2.46 4.38
C GLY A 169 16.05 2.89 3.70
N LYS A 170 16.00 2.86 2.37
CA LYS A 170 14.79 3.10 1.58
C LYS A 170 14.02 1.80 1.34
N SER A 171 12.82 1.94 0.81
CA SER A 171 11.93 0.82 0.45
C SER A 171 11.71 0.74 -1.05
N VAL A 172 11.31 -0.43 -1.55
CA VAL A 172 11.17 -0.72 -2.99
C VAL A 172 9.81 -1.36 -3.28
N ILE A 173 9.16 -0.92 -4.36
CA ILE A 173 8.03 -1.64 -4.96
C ILE A 173 8.50 -2.31 -6.25
N TYR A 174 8.41 -3.64 -6.30
CA TYR A 174 8.72 -4.44 -7.48
C TYR A 174 7.43 -4.98 -8.10
N LEU A 175 6.94 -4.30 -9.13
CA LEU A 175 5.75 -4.68 -9.86
C LEU A 175 6.06 -5.75 -10.91
N VAL A 176 5.30 -6.84 -10.86
CA VAL A 176 5.38 -7.95 -11.81
C VAL A 176 4.01 -8.18 -12.44
N PRO A 177 3.93 -8.69 -13.68
CA PRO A 177 2.68 -9.13 -14.26
C PRO A 177 1.98 -10.17 -13.36
N GLU A 178 0.65 -10.15 -13.31
CA GLU A 178 -0.12 -11.05 -12.43
C GLU A 178 0.19 -12.54 -12.71
N ILE A 179 0.39 -12.90 -13.97
CA ILE A 179 0.80 -14.24 -14.42
C ILE A 179 2.26 -14.60 -14.09
N ALA A 180 3.10 -13.61 -13.78
CA ALA A 180 4.53 -13.78 -13.51
C ALA A 180 4.84 -13.99 -12.02
N LEU A 181 3.84 -13.87 -11.14
CA LEU A 181 3.92 -14.24 -9.71
C LEU A 181 3.89 -15.76 -9.54
N THR A 182 4.80 -16.45 -10.23
CA THR A 182 4.99 -17.88 -10.06
C THR A 182 5.69 -18.15 -8.73
N HIS A 183 5.53 -19.37 -8.22
CA HIS A 183 6.23 -19.80 -6.99
C HIS A 183 7.74 -19.60 -7.08
N GLN A 184 8.34 -19.76 -8.27
CA GLN A 184 9.78 -19.57 -8.46
C GLN A 184 10.23 -18.12 -8.20
N VAL A 185 9.54 -17.13 -8.78
CA VAL A 185 9.89 -15.71 -8.57
C VAL A 185 9.72 -15.32 -7.10
N LEU A 186 8.65 -15.80 -6.47
CA LEU A 186 8.40 -15.57 -5.04
C LEU A 186 9.49 -16.21 -4.18
N ASN A 187 9.89 -17.45 -4.48
CA ASN A 187 10.94 -18.16 -3.75
C ASN A 187 12.28 -17.43 -3.86
N THR A 188 12.69 -17.00 -5.07
CA THR A 188 13.94 -16.25 -5.27
C THR A 188 13.95 -14.96 -4.44
N ILE A 189 12.85 -14.23 -4.43
CA ILE A 189 12.73 -12.97 -3.68
C ILE A 189 12.72 -13.24 -2.18
N GLN A 190 11.98 -14.25 -1.71
CA GLN A 190 11.95 -14.59 -0.29
C GLN A 190 13.29 -15.13 0.21
N GLN A 191 14.02 -15.92 -0.57
CA GLN A 191 15.38 -16.35 -0.24
C GLN A 191 16.33 -15.15 -0.16
N ARG A 192 16.19 -14.17 -1.07
CA ARG A 192 17.07 -13.00 -1.13
C ARG A 192 16.79 -11.95 -0.06
N PHE A 193 15.52 -11.69 0.25
CA PHE A 193 15.11 -10.57 1.11
C PHE A 193 14.47 -11.02 2.44
N GLY A 194 14.20 -12.32 2.61
CA GLY A 194 13.68 -12.91 3.83
C GLY A 194 12.40 -12.23 4.33
N SER A 195 12.37 -11.93 5.63
CA SER A 195 11.27 -11.24 6.30
C SER A 195 11.09 -9.78 5.88
N ARG A 196 12.01 -9.19 5.10
CA ARG A 196 11.82 -7.83 4.56
C ARG A 196 10.88 -7.81 3.36
N ALA A 197 10.58 -8.97 2.77
CA ALA A 197 9.66 -9.07 1.64
C ALA A 197 8.19 -9.14 2.08
N ALA A 198 7.36 -8.36 1.40
CA ALA A 198 5.92 -8.48 1.41
C ALA A 198 5.41 -8.82 0.01
N VAL A 199 4.45 -9.74 -0.07
CA VAL A 199 3.87 -10.17 -1.34
C VAL A 199 2.40 -9.78 -1.37
N ILE A 200 1.97 -9.02 -2.40
CA ILE A 200 0.60 -8.55 -2.57
C ILE A 200 0.07 -8.95 -3.94
N HIS A 201 -0.94 -9.83 -3.97
CA HIS A 201 -1.63 -10.22 -5.21
C HIS A 201 -3.09 -10.60 -4.98
N SER A 202 -3.83 -10.74 -6.09
CA SER A 202 -5.29 -10.94 -6.10
C SER A 202 -5.73 -12.18 -5.30
N SER A 203 -5.01 -13.30 -5.39
CA SER A 203 -5.35 -14.56 -4.70
C SER A 203 -5.13 -14.58 -3.18
N LEU A 204 -4.53 -13.54 -2.58
CA LEU A 204 -4.49 -13.44 -1.11
C LEU A 204 -5.88 -13.12 -0.55
N THR A 205 -6.21 -13.77 0.57
CA THR A 205 -7.42 -13.45 1.33
C THR A 205 -7.35 -12.01 1.86
N PRO A 206 -8.51 -11.33 2.07
CA PRO A 206 -8.53 -9.96 2.57
C PRO A 206 -7.77 -9.75 3.89
N SER A 207 -7.83 -10.72 4.80
CA SER A 207 -7.12 -10.64 6.08
C SER A 207 -5.61 -10.79 5.94
N ARG A 208 -5.13 -11.66 5.03
CA ARG A 208 -3.69 -11.77 4.73
C ARG A 208 -3.16 -10.53 4.02
N LYS A 209 -3.91 -9.96 3.06
CA LYS A 209 -3.57 -8.67 2.45
C LYS A 209 -3.45 -7.56 3.49
N LEU A 210 -4.39 -7.51 4.44
CA LEU A 210 -4.35 -6.53 5.53
C LEU A 210 -3.12 -6.74 6.43
N ALA A 211 -2.73 -7.98 6.73
CA ALA A 211 -1.53 -8.26 7.52
C ALA A 211 -0.25 -7.76 6.82
N GLU A 212 -0.08 -8.06 5.52
CA GLU A 212 1.04 -7.54 4.72
C GLU A 212 1.01 -6.02 4.62
N TRP A 213 -0.16 -5.42 4.43
CA TRP A 213 -0.35 -3.96 4.43
C TRP A 213 0.17 -3.32 5.72
N GLN A 214 -0.09 -3.95 6.87
CA GLN A 214 0.37 -3.47 8.17
C GLN A 214 1.87 -3.65 8.35
N ARG A 215 2.44 -4.79 7.94
CA ARG A 215 3.90 -5.00 7.94
C ARG A 215 4.62 -3.94 7.13
N ILE A 216 4.09 -3.60 5.96
CA ILE A 216 4.63 -2.54 5.10
C ILE A 216 4.54 -1.19 5.80
N ARG A 217 3.35 -0.84 6.32
CA ARG A 217 3.13 0.43 7.02
C ARG A 217 4.05 0.61 8.23
N ARG A 218 4.31 -0.46 8.98
CA ARG A 218 5.20 -0.47 10.15
C ARG A 218 6.68 -0.51 9.80
N GLY A 219 7.04 -0.61 8.52
CA GLY A 219 8.42 -0.72 8.05
C GLY A 219 9.07 -2.10 8.30
N GLU A 220 8.28 -3.10 8.70
CA GLU A 220 8.73 -4.48 8.89
C GLU A 220 9.03 -5.16 7.54
N ALA A 221 8.30 -4.78 6.49
CA ALA A 221 8.55 -5.17 5.11
C ALA A 221 8.92 -3.94 4.27
N THR A 222 10.12 -3.96 3.68
CA THR A 222 10.70 -2.85 2.92
C THR A 222 10.81 -3.14 1.42
N ILE A 223 10.60 -4.38 0.97
CA ILE A 223 10.45 -4.70 -0.45
C ILE A 223 9.07 -5.33 -0.69
N ILE A 224 8.30 -4.68 -1.55
CA ILE A 224 6.90 -5.04 -1.82
C ILE A 224 6.84 -5.61 -3.23
N ILE A 225 6.38 -6.84 -3.35
CA ILE A 225 6.29 -7.56 -4.61
C ILE A 225 4.82 -7.79 -4.92
N GLY A 226 4.39 -7.43 -6.11
CA GLY A 226 3.02 -7.71 -6.47
C GLY A 226 2.63 -7.33 -7.87
N ALA A 227 1.37 -7.62 -8.16
CA ALA A 227 0.73 -7.16 -9.38
C ALA A 227 0.28 -5.71 -9.22
N ARG A 228 -0.66 -5.28 -10.06
CA ARG A 228 -1.18 -3.91 -10.13
C ARG A 228 -1.53 -3.29 -8.76
N SER A 229 -2.14 -4.05 -7.86
CA SER A 229 -2.59 -3.53 -6.56
C SER A 229 -1.47 -3.16 -5.60
N ALA A 230 -0.23 -3.66 -5.80
CA ALA A 230 0.89 -3.34 -4.92
C ALA A 230 1.33 -1.87 -5.03
N VAL A 231 0.92 -1.17 -6.10
CA VAL A 231 1.17 0.27 -6.26
C VAL A 231 0.53 1.12 -5.14
N PHE A 232 -0.51 0.61 -4.49
CA PHE A 232 -1.22 1.30 -3.41
C PHE A 232 -0.64 1.02 -2.02
N ALA A 233 0.36 0.15 -1.92
CA ALA A 233 0.93 -0.22 -0.63
C ALA A 233 1.46 1.02 0.13
N PRO A 234 1.28 1.10 1.46
CA PRO A 234 1.65 2.27 2.26
C PRO A 234 3.15 2.26 2.58
N VAL A 235 3.98 2.38 1.54
CA VAL A 235 5.43 2.23 1.64
C VAL A 235 6.08 3.52 2.15
N ALA A 236 6.75 3.44 3.30
CA ALA A 236 7.56 4.53 3.81
C ALA A 236 8.93 4.59 3.12
N SER A 237 9.45 5.80 2.90
CA SER A 237 10.78 6.04 2.32
C SER A 237 11.02 5.31 0.98
N LEU A 238 10.04 5.34 0.07
CA LEU A 238 10.16 4.75 -1.27
C LEU A 238 11.33 5.39 -2.04
N GLY A 239 12.13 4.58 -2.74
CA GLY A 239 13.26 5.05 -3.55
C GLY A 239 13.81 4.08 -4.55
#